data_AF-A0A200R953-F1
#
_entry.id   AF-A0A200R953-F1
#
_cell.length_a   1.000
_cell.length_b   1.000
_cell.length_c   1.000
_cell.angle_alpha   90.00
_cell.angle_beta   90.00
_cell.angle_gamma   90.00
#
_symmetry.space_group_name_H-M   'P 1'
#
loop_
_entity.id
_entity.type
_entity.pdbx_description
1 polymer ?
#
loop_
_entity_poly.entity_id
_entity_poly.type
_entity_poly.pdbx_seq_one_letter_code
_entity_poly.pdbx_strand_id
1 'polypeptide(L)'
;MSIFLWRFLNNAIPVDVRIQDCAISLASGCLCCVHRNIKSMDHLFLNGEIAVFLWDRLSPLFGIHRTNYRDLREFILAWFNVAHRMSQMGKLATLFPMAIMWEIWSEP
;
A
#
# COMPACT_ATOMS: atom_id res chain seq x y z
N MET A 1 5.91 -16.49 0.94
CA MET A 1 5.29 -15.53 0.00
C MET A 1 3.79 -15.84 -0.10
N SER A 2 2.83 -15.19 0.55
CA SER A 2 2.81 -13.99 1.39
C SER A 2 1.54 -14.06 2.27
N ILE A 3 1.67 -14.57 3.50
CA ILE A 3 0.57 -14.52 4.50
C ILE A 3 0.14 -13.06 4.70
N PHE A 4 1.08 -12.11 4.63
CA PHE A 4 0.82 -10.67 4.72
C PHE A 4 -0.13 -10.13 3.66
N LEU A 5 0.04 -10.50 2.38
CA LEU A 5 -0.82 -10.03 1.29
C LEU A 5 -2.21 -10.68 1.34
N TRP A 6 -2.26 -11.99 1.64
CA TRP A 6 -3.55 -12.66 1.88
C TRP A 6 -4.27 -12.03 3.07
N ARG A 7 -3.55 -11.71 4.14
CA ARG A 7 -4.09 -11.00 5.31
C ARG A 7 -4.50 -9.56 4.99
N PHE A 8 -3.76 -8.81 4.17
CA PHE A 8 -4.13 -7.47 3.71
C PHE A 8 -5.42 -7.50 2.87
N LEU A 9 -5.48 -8.40 1.88
CA LEU A 9 -6.64 -8.55 1.00
C LEU A 9 -7.89 -9.09 1.72
N ASN A 10 -7.71 -9.84 2.80
CA ASN A 10 -8.80 -10.42 3.60
C ASN A 10 -9.02 -9.70 4.95
N ASN A 11 -8.43 -8.51 5.15
CA ASN A 11 -8.55 -7.75 6.40
C ASN A 11 -8.13 -8.52 7.68
N ALA A 12 -7.28 -9.55 7.51
CA ALA A 12 -6.88 -10.53 8.52
C ALA A 12 -5.43 -10.35 9.00
N ILE A 13 -4.87 -9.14 8.88
CA ILE A 13 -3.57 -8.84 9.49
C ILE A 13 -3.78 -8.83 11.01
N PRO A 14 -3.01 -9.58 11.82
CA PRO A 14 -2.97 -9.36 13.26
C PRO A 14 -2.25 -8.04 13.47
N VAL A 15 -3.08 -7.02 13.39
CA VAL A 15 -2.85 -5.60 13.55
C VAL A 15 -2.20 -5.33 14.91
N ASP A 16 -2.53 -6.11 15.94
CA ASP A 16 -2.30 -5.77 17.35
C ASP A 16 -0.89 -5.42 17.81
N VAL A 17 0.16 -6.16 17.43
CA VAL A 17 1.44 -6.02 18.17
C VAL A 17 2.23 -4.78 17.76
N ARG A 18 2.23 -4.43 16.46
CA ARG A 18 2.80 -3.15 16.00
C ARG A 18 1.80 -2.01 16.04
N ILE A 19 0.49 -2.30 16.03
CA ILE A 19 -0.53 -1.25 16.12
C ILE A 19 -0.74 -0.80 17.55
N GLN A 20 -0.33 -1.50 18.61
CA GLN A 20 -0.28 -0.86 19.93
C GLN A 20 0.83 0.19 20.01
N ASP A 21 2.06 -0.13 19.62
CA ASP A 21 3.16 0.85 19.66
C ASP A 21 2.94 1.99 18.65
N CYS A 22 2.45 1.64 17.47
CA CYS A 22 2.04 2.63 16.49
C CYS A 22 0.73 3.30 16.91
N ALA A 23 -0.23 2.73 17.65
CA ALA A 23 -1.42 3.44 18.17
C ALA A 23 -1.08 4.36 19.34
N ILE A 24 -0.08 4.05 20.15
CA ILE A 24 0.42 4.92 21.19
C ILE A 24 1.17 6.10 20.55
N SER A 25 1.89 5.87 19.44
CA SER A 25 2.52 6.92 18.63
C SER A 25 1.54 7.64 17.65
N LEU A 26 0.49 6.98 17.17
CA LEU A 26 -0.60 7.48 16.31
C LEU A 26 -1.70 8.16 17.13
N ALA A 27 -1.78 7.91 18.43
CA ALA A 27 -2.59 8.69 19.36
C ALA A 27 -2.06 10.13 19.45
N SER A 28 -0.78 10.34 19.11
CA SER A 28 -0.29 11.61 18.61
C SER A 28 -0.69 11.72 17.14
N GLY A 29 -1.78 12.46 16.89
CA GLY A 29 -2.35 12.64 15.56
C GLY A 29 -1.31 13.09 14.52
N CYS A 30 -1.52 12.73 13.25
CA CYS A 30 -0.74 13.35 12.18
C CYS A 30 -0.95 14.86 12.25
N LEU A 31 0.12 15.63 12.36
CA LEU A 31 0.10 17.09 12.28
C LEU A 31 -0.42 17.60 10.91
N CYS A 32 -0.62 16.69 9.96
CA CYS A 32 -0.98 16.97 8.59
C CYS A 32 -2.50 17.07 8.29
N CYS A 33 -3.39 16.65 9.20
CA CYS A 33 -4.84 16.52 8.90
C CYS A 33 -5.75 17.21 9.91
N VAL A 34 -6.62 18.12 9.42
CA VAL A 34 -7.60 18.90 10.23
C VAL A 34 -8.82 18.07 10.66
N HIS A 35 -9.18 17.02 9.91
CA HIS A 35 -10.26 16.11 10.29
C HIS A 35 -9.69 14.77 10.76
N ARG A 36 -9.92 14.47 12.04
CA ARG A 36 -9.62 13.19 12.71
C ARG A 36 -10.58 12.09 12.23
N ASN A 37 -10.71 11.93 10.92
CA ASN A 37 -11.33 10.75 10.35
C ASN A 37 -10.22 9.71 10.17
N ILE A 38 -10.46 8.52 10.71
CA ILE A 38 -9.73 7.27 10.55
C ILE A 38 -8.68 7.36 9.44
N LYS A 39 -7.38 7.31 9.81
CA LYS A 39 -6.23 7.15 8.90
C LYS A 39 -6.53 5.98 7.95
N SER A 40 -7.14 6.24 6.80
CA SER A 40 -7.49 5.19 5.85
C SER A 40 -6.19 4.65 5.26
N MET A 41 -6.14 3.34 5.02
CA MET A 41 -4.98 2.71 4.36
C MET A 41 -4.63 3.42 3.04
N ASP A 42 -5.62 4.02 2.37
CA ASP A 42 -5.44 4.85 1.19
C ASP A 42 -4.60 6.10 1.46
N HIS A 43 -4.80 6.79 2.59
CA HIS A 43 -3.97 7.96 2.87
C HIS A 43 -2.51 7.57 3.07
N LEU A 44 -2.22 6.47 3.79
CA LEU A 44 -0.86 6.01 4.03
C LEU A 44 -0.19 5.45 2.76
N PHE A 45 -0.86 4.51 2.09
CA PHE A 45 -0.25 3.71 1.02
C PHE A 45 -0.54 4.22 -0.39
N LEU A 46 -1.45 5.17 -0.58
CA LEU A 46 -1.78 5.71 -1.91
C LEU A 46 -1.54 7.22 -2.01
N ASN A 47 -1.90 7.99 -1.00
CA ASN A 47 -1.87 9.46 -1.06
C ASN A 47 -0.76 10.11 -0.22
N GLY A 48 0.00 9.32 0.55
CA GLY A 48 1.13 9.82 1.34
C GLY A 48 2.26 10.26 0.43
N GLU A 49 3.05 11.25 0.83
CA GLU A 49 4.09 11.84 -0.02
C GLU A 49 5.08 10.78 -0.55
N ILE A 50 5.55 9.89 0.34
CA ILE A 50 6.45 8.79 -0.02
C ILE A 50 5.75 7.80 -0.96
N ALA A 51 4.49 7.46 -0.66
CA ALA A 51 3.70 6.56 -1.50
C ALA A 51 3.54 7.12 -2.91
N VAL A 52 3.10 8.38 -3.03
CA VAL A 52 2.94 9.09 -4.30
C VAL A 52 4.26 9.10 -5.07
N PHE A 53 5.36 9.46 -4.42
CA PHE A 53 6.69 9.46 -5.05
C PHE A 53 7.08 8.08 -5.60
N LEU A 54 6.94 7.02 -4.80
CA LEU A 54 7.30 5.66 -5.22
C LEU A 54 6.39 5.15 -6.34
N TRP A 55 5.08 5.34 -6.21
CA TRP A 55 4.12 4.88 -7.21
C TRP A 55 4.24 5.62 -8.53
N ASP A 56 4.35 6.94 -8.51
CA ASP A 56 4.44 7.74 -9.74
C ASP A 56 5.76 7.48 -10.47
N ARG A 57 6.79 6.99 -9.78
CA ARG A 57 8.05 6.55 -10.39
C ARG A 57 8.00 5.13 -10.94
N LEU A 58 7.40 4.19 -10.22
CA LEU A 58 7.51 2.75 -10.51
C LEU A 58 6.29 2.17 -11.25
N SER A 59 5.07 2.62 -10.94
CA SER A 59 3.85 2.11 -11.58
C SER A 59 3.79 2.32 -13.10
N PRO A 60 4.31 3.43 -13.68
CA PRO A 60 4.28 3.62 -15.14
C PRO A 60 5.12 2.58 -15.91
N LEU A 61 6.12 1.97 -15.28
CA LEU A 61 6.92 0.89 -15.88
C LEU A 61 6.07 -0.36 -16.18
N PHE A 62 4.90 -0.47 -15.55
CA PHE A 62 3.93 -1.55 -15.73
C PHE A 62 2.67 -1.08 -16.46
N GLY A 63 2.65 0.14 -17.00
CA GLY A 63 1.48 0.74 -17.66
C GLY A 63 0.35 1.11 -16.70
N ILE A 64 0.63 1.19 -15.40
CA ILE A 64 -0.33 1.56 -14.37
C ILE A 64 -0.05 3.00 -13.95
N HIS A 65 -1.10 3.81 -13.79
CA HIS A 65 -1.00 5.15 -13.22
C HIS A 65 -1.92 5.26 -12.02
N ARG A 66 -1.36 5.62 -10.87
CA ARG A 66 -2.07 5.77 -9.60
C ARG A 66 -3.35 6.61 -9.71
N THR A 67 -3.29 7.70 -10.46
CA THR A 67 -4.41 8.64 -10.67
C THR A 67 -5.60 8.04 -11.42
N ASN A 68 -5.46 6.86 -12.02
CA ASN A 68 -6.55 6.19 -12.75
C ASN A 68 -7.49 5.41 -11.83
N TYR A 69 -7.19 5.32 -10.52
CA TYR A 69 -7.90 4.50 -9.56
C TYR A 69 -8.44 5.34 -8.42
N ARG A 70 -9.60 4.96 -7.88
CA ARG A 70 -10.29 5.75 -6.83
C ARG A 70 -9.75 5.46 -5.44
N ASP A 71 -9.33 4.23 -5.21
CA ASP A 71 -8.87 3.75 -3.92
C ASP A 71 -7.70 2.76 -4.05
N LEU A 72 -7.06 2.46 -2.92
CA LEU A 72 -5.88 1.59 -2.88
C LEU A 72 -6.20 0.18 -3.37
N ARG A 73 -7.42 -0.30 -3.11
CA ARG A 73 -7.83 -1.66 -3.47
C ARG A 73 -7.92 -1.81 -4.99
N GLU A 74 -8.59 -0.88 -5.67
CA GLU A 74 -8.66 -0.84 -7.13
C GLU A 74 -7.25 -0.76 -7.75
N PHE A 75 -6.40 0.11 -7.20
CA PHE A 75 -5.02 0.27 -7.66
C PHE A 75 -4.20 -1.02 -7.52
N ILE A 76 -4.24 -1.68 -6.36
CA ILE A 76 -3.50 -2.92 -6.10
C ILE A 76 -4.05 -4.09 -6.94
N LEU A 77 -5.36 -4.14 -7.19
CA LEU A 77 -5.94 -5.15 -8.08
C LEU A 77 -5.44 -4.99 -9.52
N ALA A 78 -5.19 -3.77 -9.99
CA ALA A 78 -4.63 -3.55 -11.32
C ALA A 78 -3.24 -4.16 -11.48
N TRP A 79 -2.40 -4.10 -10.45
CA TRP A 79 -1.07 -4.73 -10.43
C TRP A 79 -1.14 -6.25 -10.66
N PHE A 80 -2.11 -6.94 -10.07
CA PHE A 80 -2.28 -8.38 -10.28
C PHE A 80 -2.81 -8.75 -11.66
N ASN A 81 -3.29 -7.76 -12.43
CA ASN A 81 -3.86 -7.96 -13.77
C ASN A 81 -2.92 -7.51 -14.91
N VAL A 82 -1.72 -7.00 -14.62
CA VAL A 82 -0.75 -6.51 -15.64
C VAL A 82 -0.38 -7.58 -16.67
N ALA A 83 -0.13 -8.81 -16.20
CA ALA A 83 0.29 -9.91 -17.04
C ALA A 83 -0.05 -11.25 -16.38
N HIS A 84 -0.02 -12.32 -17.17
CA HIS A 84 -0.22 -13.66 -16.64
C HIS A 84 0.79 -13.95 -15.52
N ARG A 85 0.31 -14.43 -14.36
CA ARG A 85 1.09 -14.58 -13.11
C ARG A 85 2.36 -15.42 -13.26
N MET A 86 2.39 -16.36 -14.21
CA MET A 86 3.54 -17.23 -14.45
C MET A 86 4.62 -16.59 -15.33
N SER A 87 4.30 -15.48 -16.02
CA SER A 87 5.28 -14.71 -16.77
C SER A 87 6.25 -13.97 -15.83
N GLN A 88 7.44 -13.65 -16.32
CA GLN A 88 8.40 -12.83 -15.56
C GLN A 88 7.79 -11.48 -15.19
N MET A 89 7.08 -10.84 -16.12
CA MET A 89 6.39 -9.56 -15.90
C MET A 89 5.31 -9.67 -14.81
N GLY A 90 4.50 -10.73 -14.81
CA GLY A 90 3.46 -10.94 -13.79
C GLY A 90 4.04 -11.20 -12.39
N LYS A 91 5.17 -11.89 -12.30
CA LYS A 91 5.91 -12.05 -11.04
C LYS A 91 6.44 -10.72 -10.52
N LEU A 92 7.04 -9.91 -11.38
CA LEU A 92 7.51 -8.56 -11.01
C LEU A 92 6.33 -7.67 -10.60
N ALA A 93 5.26 -7.62 -11.38
CA ALA A 93 4.06 -6.84 -11.07
C ALA A 93 3.39 -7.26 -9.75
N THR A 94 3.59 -8.50 -9.29
CA THR A 94 3.16 -8.93 -7.95
C THR A 94 4.13 -8.48 -6.86
N LEU A 95 5.44 -8.56 -7.10
CA LEU A 95 6.48 -8.26 -6.11
C LEU A 95 6.61 -6.77 -5.81
N PHE A 96 6.54 -5.91 -6.83
CA PHE A 96 6.68 -4.46 -6.69
C PHE A 96 5.69 -3.85 -5.68
N PRO A 97 4.38 -4.10 -5.77
CA PRO A 97 3.46 -3.51 -4.82
C PRO A 97 3.67 -4.04 -3.39
N MET A 98 4.06 -5.30 -3.24
CA MET A 98 4.41 -5.86 -1.93
C MET A 98 5.63 -5.18 -1.32
N ALA A 99 6.69 -4.95 -2.12
CA ALA A 99 7.90 -4.29 -1.67
C ALA A 99 7.64 -2.83 -1.30
N ILE A 100 6.96 -2.08 -2.17
CA ILE A 100 6.67 -0.65 -1.93
C ILE A 100 5.82 -0.47 -0.67
N MET A 101 4.76 -1.28 -0.49
CA MET A 101 3.95 -1.22 0.72
C MET A 101 4.74 -1.61 1.97
N TRP A 102 5.71 -2.53 1.85
CA TRP A 102 6.58 -2.90 2.96
C TRP A 102 7.53 -1.76 3.36
N GLU A 103 8.14 -1.08 2.39
CA GLU A 103 9.02 0.08 2.64
C GLU A 103 8.25 1.21 3.32
N ILE A 104 7.08 1.59 2.77
CA ILE A 104 6.19 2.62 3.38
C ILE A 104 5.79 2.25 4.82
N TRP A 105 5.63 0.96 5.10
CA TRP A 105 5.27 0.46 6.43
C TRP A 105 6.47 0.32 7.40
N SER A 106 7.68 0.29 6.85
CA SER A 106 8.92 0.13 7.62
C SER A 106 9.60 1.46 7.93
N GLU A 107 9.29 2.52 7.17
CA GLU A 107 9.69 3.88 7.49
C GLU A 107 8.92 4.39 8.73
N PRO A 108 9.65 4.81 9.80
CA PRO A 108 9.09 5.29 11.06
C PRO A 108 8.52 6.71 11.00
#